data_AF-A0A1F4MLW4-F1
#
_entry.id   AF-A0A1F4MLW4-F1
#
_cell.length_a   1.000
_cell.length_b   1.000
_cell.length_c   1.000
_cell.angle_alpha   90.00
_cell.angle_beta   90.00
_cell.angle_gamma   90.00
#
_symmetry.space_group_name_H-M   'P 1'
#
loop_
_entity.id
_entity.type
_entity.pdbx_description
1 polymer ?
#
loop_
_entity_poly.entity_id
_entity_poly.type
_entity_poly.pdbx_seq_one_letter_code
_entity_poly.pdbx_strand_id
1 'polypeptide(L)'
;MLTRTVFGVIVMMFVLVQAANAGGNDGIQKYFNDTASKVKATADPAEKRAILDKSLQTMSKALDKVQSSPLISKEDRAGIDQFKAALQENQDELRGSNGYQRVPDAQLNAFSDYVVQNMEQADRSITISLVAALLIVIIIILLV
;
A
#
# COMPACT_ATOMS: atom_id res chain seq x y z
N MET A 1 -7.43 31.61 23.54
CA MET A 1 -6.44 30.93 22.69
C MET A 1 -6.75 29.45 22.53
N LEU A 2 -7.02 28.70 23.61
CA LEU A 2 -7.39 27.28 23.57
C LEU A 2 -8.56 26.96 22.61
N THR A 3 -9.61 27.78 22.60
CA THR A 3 -10.80 27.61 21.75
C THR A 3 -10.52 27.78 20.25
N ARG A 4 -9.55 28.62 19.85
CA ARG A 4 -9.15 28.77 18.43
C ARG A 4 -8.34 27.57 17.95
N THR A 5 -7.49 27.01 18.82
CA THR A 5 -6.70 25.81 18.51
C THR A 5 -7.59 24.57 18.41
N VAL A 6 -8.54 24.41 19.35
CA VAL A 6 -9.49 23.28 19.33
C VAL A 6 -10.41 23.36 18.10
N PHE A 7 -10.89 24.55 17.74
CA PHE A 7 -11.70 24.73 16.53
C PHE A 7 -10.89 24.45 15.25
N GLY A 8 -9.61 24.86 15.20
CA GLY A 8 -8.71 24.55 14.08
C GLY A 8 -8.47 23.05 13.90
N VAL A 9 -8.29 22.30 14.99
CA VAL A 9 -8.13 20.84 14.95
C VAL A 9 -9.43 20.15 14.51
N ILE A 10 -10.58 20.62 14.97
CA ILE A 10 -11.90 20.06 14.57
C ILE A 10 -12.16 20.31 13.08
N VAL A 11 -11.87 21.51 12.57
CA VAL A 11 -12.00 21.84 11.14
C VAL A 11 -11.04 21.01 10.29
N MET A 12 -9.80 20.79 10.76
CA MET A 12 -8.83 19.93 10.08
C MET A 12 -9.27 18.46 10.06
N MET A 13 -9.84 17.94 11.16
CA MET A 13 -10.44 16.60 11.18
C MET A 13 -11.64 16.50 10.23
N PHE A 14 -12.47 17.55 10.11
CA PHE A 14 -13.62 17.54 9.20
C PHE A 14 -13.22 17.53 7.72
N VAL A 15 -12.15 18.23 7.37
CA VAL A 15 -11.57 18.19 6.00
C VAL A 15 -10.95 16.82 5.70
N LEU A 16 -10.29 16.19 6.68
CA LEU A 16 -9.76 14.83 6.55
C LEU A 16 -10.88 13.78 6.39
N VAL A 17 -12.00 13.94 7.09
CA VAL A 17 -13.18 13.06 6.97
C VAL A 17 -13.85 13.20 5.59
N GLN A 18 -13.92 14.41 5.02
CA GLN A 18 -14.45 14.61 3.67
C GLN A 18 -13.52 14.00 2.60
N ALA A 19 -12.20 14.07 2.78
CA ALA A 19 -11.23 13.40 1.91
C ALA A 19 -11.31 11.86 1.99
N ALA A 20 -11.65 11.30 3.16
CA ALA A 20 -11.91 9.87 3.32
C ALA A 20 -13.22 9.41 2.64
N ASN A 21 -14.25 10.27 2.61
CA ASN A 21 -15.57 9.93 2.05
C ASN A 21 -15.70 10.15 0.53
N ALA A 22 -14.81 10.91 -0.11
CA ALA A 22 -14.91 11.25 -1.54
C ALA A 22 -14.17 10.30 -2.50
N GLY A 23 -13.63 9.16 -2.02
CA GLY A 23 -12.89 8.20 -2.85
C GLY A 23 -11.70 7.55 -2.14
N GLY A 24 -11.79 7.35 -0.82
CA GLY A 24 -10.66 6.98 0.04
C GLY A 24 -10.10 5.57 -0.12
N ASN A 25 -10.66 4.74 -1.00
CA ASN A 25 -10.25 3.33 -1.17
C ASN A 25 -9.21 3.11 -2.28
N ASP A 26 -8.82 4.16 -3.00
CA ASP A 26 -8.11 4.00 -4.28
C ASP A 26 -6.59 4.11 -4.19
N GLY A 27 -5.98 4.60 -3.11
CA GLY A 27 -4.55 4.96 -3.20
C GLY A 27 -3.59 3.76 -3.31
N ILE A 28 -3.83 2.68 -2.57
CA ILE A 28 -3.06 1.44 -2.66
C ILE A 28 -3.37 0.74 -3.98
N GLN A 29 -4.66 0.59 -4.27
CA GLN A 29 -5.12 -0.05 -5.50
C GLN A 29 -4.57 0.68 -6.74
N LYS A 30 -4.62 2.01 -6.75
CA LYS A 30 -4.05 2.87 -7.79
C LYS A 30 -2.53 2.70 -7.89
N TYR A 31 -1.81 2.69 -6.77
CA TYR A 31 -0.36 2.48 -6.78
C TYR A 31 0.03 1.14 -7.43
N PHE A 32 -0.69 0.06 -7.10
CA PHE A 32 -0.44 -1.25 -7.70
C PHE A 32 -0.96 -1.34 -9.14
N ASN A 33 -2.06 -0.67 -9.48
CA ASN A 33 -2.55 -0.55 -10.86
C ASN A 33 -1.56 0.19 -11.77
N ASP A 34 -0.97 1.28 -11.27
CA ASP A 34 0.07 2.03 -11.96
C ASP A 34 1.33 1.17 -12.14
N THR A 35 1.67 0.36 -11.13
CA THR A 35 2.76 -0.62 -11.22
C THR A 35 2.47 -1.68 -12.29
N ALA A 36 1.27 -2.28 -12.28
CA ALA A 36 0.87 -3.29 -13.25
C ALA A 36 0.86 -2.72 -14.68
N SER A 37 0.41 -1.49 -14.84
CA SER A 37 0.46 -0.78 -16.12
C SER A 37 1.90 -0.60 -16.63
N LYS A 38 2.84 -0.21 -15.75
CA LYS A 38 4.27 -0.12 -16.09
C LYS A 38 4.85 -1.47 -16.48
N VAL A 39 4.55 -2.54 -15.72
CA VAL A 39 4.99 -3.91 -16.01
C VAL A 39 4.51 -4.37 -17.39
N LYS A 40 3.26 -4.10 -17.74
CA LYS A 40 2.68 -4.47 -19.04
C LYS A 40 3.28 -3.67 -20.20
N ALA A 41 3.67 -2.41 -19.96
CA ALA A 41 4.31 -1.55 -20.94
C ALA A 41 5.79 -1.88 -21.19
N THR A 42 6.47 -2.52 -20.23
CA THR A 42 7.86 -2.96 -20.38
C THR A 42 7.95 -4.24 -21.22
N ALA A 43 8.98 -4.37 -22.05
CA ALA A 43 9.21 -5.59 -22.84
C ALA A 43 10.10 -6.61 -22.13
N ASP A 44 11.19 -6.15 -21.50
CA ASP A 44 12.18 -7.01 -20.85
C ASP A 44 11.63 -7.67 -19.56
N PRO A 45 11.61 -9.01 -19.46
CA PRO A 45 11.18 -9.70 -18.25
C PRO A 45 12.00 -9.38 -16.99
N ALA A 46 13.30 -9.07 -17.12
CA ALA A 46 14.11 -8.72 -15.96
C ALA A 46 13.69 -7.36 -15.40
N GLU A 47 13.50 -6.35 -16.26
CA GLU A 47 12.93 -5.06 -15.88
C GLU A 47 11.52 -5.17 -15.29
N LYS A 48 10.64 -5.99 -15.87
CA LYS A 48 9.28 -6.24 -15.31
C LYS A 48 9.34 -6.71 -13.87
N ARG A 49 10.19 -7.70 -13.60
CA ARG A 49 10.37 -8.24 -12.25
C ARG A 49 10.97 -7.18 -11.32
N ALA A 50 11.93 -6.39 -11.79
CA ALA A 50 12.50 -5.31 -11.00
C ALA A 50 11.47 -4.23 -10.63
N ILE A 51 10.55 -3.87 -11.55
CA ILE A 51 9.45 -2.93 -11.28
C ILE A 51 8.53 -3.46 -10.18
N LEU A 52 8.09 -4.72 -10.28
CA LEU A 52 7.24 -5.37 -9.28
C LEU A 52 7.94 -5.44 -7.92
N ASP A 53 9.19 -5.90 -7.91
CA ASP A 53 9.97 -6.07 -6.69
C ASP A 53 10.17 -4.73 -5.97
N LYS A 54 10.58 -3.70 -6.72
CA LYS A 54 10.74 -2.34 -6.20
C LYS A 54 9.43 -1.79 -5.67
N SER A 55 8.31 -2.05 -6.35
CA SER A 55 7.00 -1.58 -5.95
C SER A 55 6.57 -2.17 -4.60
N LEU A 56 6.68 -3.50 -4.46
CA LEU A 56 6.40 -4.22 -3.22
C LEU A 56 7.32 -3.76 -2.07
N GLN A 57 8.63 -3.59 -2.35
CA GLN A 57 9.58 -3.12 -1.34
C GLN A 57 9.28 -1.69 -0.87
N THR A 58 8.90 -0.82 -1.80
CA THR A 58 8.61 0.58 -1.50
C THR A 58 7.40 0.69 -0.59
N MET A 59 6.34 -0.07 -0.87
CA MET A 59 5.16 -0.12 -0.02
C MET A 59 5.48 -0.67 1.37
N SER A 60 6.22 -1.77 1.46
CA SER A 60 6.62 -2.38 2.75
C SER A 60 7.41 -1.37 3.62
N LYS A 61 8.38 -0.66 3.04
CA LYS A 61 9.14 0.40 3.73
C LYS A 61 8.27 1.58 4.16
N ALA A 62 7.25 1.91 3.37
CA ALA A 62 6.34 3.00 3.71
C ALA A 62 5.46 2.62 4.91
N LEU A 63 5.06 1.36 4.99
CA LEU A 63 4.35 0.79 6.15
C LEU A 63 5.24 0.71 7.39
N ASP A 64 6.54 0.41 7.26
CA ASP A 64 7.48 0.49 8.40
C ASP A 64 7.54 1.89 9.02
N LYS A 65 7.53 2.93 8.17
CA LYS A 65 7.52 4.33 8.63
C LYS A 65 6.23 4.67 9.37
N VAL A 66 5.10 4.10 8.95
CA VAL A 66 3.83 4.34 9.62
C VAL A 66 3.71 3.53 10.90
N GLN A 67 4.09 2.26 10.89
CA GLN A 67 4.10 1.42 12.09
C GLN A 67 4.99 1.98 13.21
N SER A 68 6.08 2.66 12.86
CA SER A 68 6.97 3.33 13.82
C SER A 68 6.44 4.68 14.32
N SER A 69 5.36 5.22 13.75
CA SER A 69 4.74 6.46 14.20
C SER A 69 4.02 6.29 15.55
N PRO A 70 4.14 7.27 16.47
CA PRO A 70 3.41 7.26 17.74
C PRO A 70 1.89 7.48 17.56
N LEU A 71 1.45 7.83 16.35
CA LEU A 71 0.05 8.10 16.03
C LEU A 71 -0.76 6.84 15.69
N ILE A 72 -0.11 5.68 15.58
CA ILE A 72 -0.74 4.42 15.17
C ILE A 72 -1.14 3.59 16.39
N SER A 73 -2.42 3.21 16.45
CA SER A 73 -3.00 2.36 17.48
C SER A 73 -2.44 0.92 17.43
N LYS A 74 -2.70 0.11 18.47
CA LYS A 74 -2.25 -1.29 18.48
C LYS A 74 -3.00 -2.13 17.43
N GLU A 75 -4.28 -1.82 17.25
CA GLU A 75 -5.17 -2.45 16.29
C GLU A 75 -4.70 -2.14 14.85
N ASP A 76 -4.32 -0.90 14.58
CA ASP A 76 -3.79 -0.49 13.27
C ASP A 76 -2.41 -1.12 13.00
N ARG A 77 -1.57 -1.30 14.04
CA ARG A 77 -0.29 -2.02 13.89
C ARG A 77 -0.51 -3.46 13.45
N ALA A 78 -1.50 -4.16 14.02
CA ALA A 78 -1.82 -5.53 13.63
C ALA A 78 -2.29 -5.61 12.16
N GLY A 79 -3.11 -4.66 11.70
CA GLY A 79 -3.49 -4.58 10.28
C GLY A 79 -2.31 -4.27 9.36
N ILE A 80 -1.38 -3.39 9.78
CA ILE A 80 -0.13 -3.12 9.05
C ILE A 80 0.73 -4.38 8.97
N ASP A 81 0.87 -5.13 10.06
CA ASP A 81 1.65 -6.37 10.08
C ASP A 81 1.07 -7.42 9.13
N GLN A 82 -0.25 -7.58 9.10
CA GLN A 82 -0.94 -8.47 8.15
C GLN A 82 -0.70 -8.04 6.70
N PHE A 83 -0.84 -6.75 6.41
CA PHE A 83 -0.61 -6.24 5.06
C PHE A 83 0.85 -6.40 4.63
N LYS A 84 1.80 -6.16 5.54
CA LYS A 84 3.23 -6.40 5.30
C LYS A 84 3.53 -7.88 5.04
N ALA A 85 2.88 -8.79 5.77
CA ALA A 85 3.00 -10.22 5.52
C ALA A 85 2.52 -10.58 4.10
N ALA A 86 1.38 -10.05 3.66
CA ALA A 86 0.90 -10.25 2.29
C ALA A 86 1.86 -9.69 1.23
N LEU A 87 2.46 -8.51 1.46
CA LEU A 87 3.49 -7.96 0.57
C LEU A 87 4.74 -8.85 0.51
N GLN A 88 5.14 -9.40 1.65
CA GLN A 88 6.30 -10.29 1.76
C GLN A 88 6.05 -11.61 1.02
N GLU A 89 4.86 -12.21 1.17
CA GLU A 89 4.47 -13.42 0.42
C GLU A 89 4.53 -13.17 -1.09
N ASN A 90 4.01 -12.03 -1.57
CA ASN A 90 4.10 -11.67 -2.99
C ASN A 90 5.56 -11.47 -3.45
N GLN A 91 6.44 -10.92 -2.61
CA GLN A 91 7.86 -10.82 -2.94
C GLN A 91 8.52 -12.19 -3.01
N ASP A 92 8.18 -13.07 -2.09
CA ASP A 92 8.74 -14.42 -2.02
C ASP A 92 8.28 -15.25 -3.22
N GLU A 93 7.02 -15.13 -3.64
CA GLU A 93 6.52 -15.76 -4.87
C GLU A 93 7.21 -15.20 -6.12
N LEU A 94 7.34 -13.87 -6.22
CA LEU A 94 8.00 -13.21 -7.35
C LEU A 94 9.44 -13.68 -7.56
N ARG A 95 10.15 -13.94 -6.44
CA ARG A 95 11.56 -14.37 -6.42
C ARG A 95 11.73 -15.89 -6.42
N GLY A 96 10.74 -16.62 -5.95
CA GLY A 96 10.85 -18.05 -5.63
C GLY A 96 11.69 -18.31 -4.37
N SER A 97 11.50 -17.49 -3.33
CA SER A 97 12.10 -17.68 -2.00
C SER A 97 11.10 -18.27 -1.01
N ASN A 98 11.55 -18.65 0.19
CA ASN A 98 10.71 -19.11 1.30
C ASN A 98 9.73 -20.27 0.95
N GLY A 99 10.13 -21.16 0.04
CA GLY A 99 9.34 -22.33 -0.36
C GLY A 99 8.40 -22.08 -1.55
N TYR A 100 8.35 -20.86 -2.09
CA TYR A 100 7.58 -20.56 -3.29
C TYR A 100 8.35 -20.92 -4.56
N GLN A 101 7.61 -21.33 -5.59
CA GLN A 101 8.16 -21.41 -6.94
C GLN A 101 8.23 -20.02 -7.55
N ARG A 102 9.39 -19.67 -8.14
CA ARG A 102 9.57 -18.38 -8.80
C ARG A 102 8.54 -18.20 -9.91
N VAL A 103 7.81 -17.09 -9.89
CA VAL A 103 6.91 -16.69 -10.97
C VAL A 103 7.66 -16.74 -12.30
N PRO A 104 7.20 -17.49 -13.31
CA PRO A 104 7.84 -17.52 -14.63
C PRO A 104 7.80 -16.16 -15.32
N ASP A 105 8.80 -15.86 -16.13
CA ASP A 105 8.94 -14.57 -16.83
C ASP A 105 7.73 -14.25 -17.72
N ALA A 106 7.17 -15.28 -18.38
CA ALA A 106 5.96 -15.16 -19.19
C ALA A 106 4.70 -14.83 -18.38
N GLN A 107 4.71 -15.07 -17.06
CA GLN A 107 3.57 -14.84 -16.18
C GLN A 107 3.64 -13.51 -15.43
N LEU A 108 4.71 -12.72 -15.57
CA LEU A 108 4.88 -11.46 -14.82
C LEU A 108 3.74 -10.46 -15.03
N ASN A 109 3.13 -10.42 -16.22
CA ASN A 109 1.96 -9.59 -16.47
C ASN A 109 0.74 -10.07 -15.65
N ALA A 110 0.45 -11.37 -15.68
CA ALA A 110 -0.67 -11.95 -14.91
C ALA A 110 -0.42 -11.84 -13.40
N PHE A 111 0.82 -12.03 -12.97
CA PHE A 111 1.22 -11.83 -11.58
C PHE A 111 1.03 -10.39 -11.14
N SER A 112 1.31 -9.40 -12.01
CA SER A 112 1.05 -7.99 -11.68
C SER A 112 -0.44 -7.71 -11.43
N ASP A 113 -1.34 -8.39 -12.16
CA ASP A 113 -2.79 -8.29 -11.94
C ASP A 113 -3.24 -9.01 -10.66
N TYR A 114 -2.62 -10.14 -10.36
CA TYR A 114 -2.85 -10.86 -9.10
C TYR A 114 -2.45 -10.01 -7.89
N VAL A 115 -1.29 -9.35 -7.94
CA VAL A 115 -0.84 -8.45 -6.87
C VAL A 115 -1.85 -7.32 -6.64
N VAL A 116 -2.38 -6.69 -7.70
CA VAL A 116 -3.43 -5.67 -7.57
C VAL A 116 -4.64 -6.21 -6.82
N GLN A 117 -5.16 -7.38 -7.23
CA GLN A 117 -6.34 -8.00 -6.61
C GLN A 117 -6.09 -8.38 -5.16
N ASN A 118 -4.92 -8.93 -4.85
CA ASN A 118 -4.54 -9.31 -3.50
C ASN A 118 -4.48 -8.08 -2.59
N MET A 119 -3.94 -6.97 -3.10
CA MET A 119 -3.89 -5.70 -2.35
C MET A 119 -5.27 -5.05 -2.17
N GLU A 120 -6.17 -5.19 -3.14
CA GLU A 120 -7.56 -4.72 -3.01
C GLU A 120 -8.31 -5.51 -1.93
N GLN A 121 -8.11 -6.83 -1.86
CA GLN A 121 -8.74 -7.66 -0.82
C GLN A 121 -8.13 -7.39 0.57
N ALA A 122 -6.82 -7.18 0.63
CA ALA A 122 -6.14 -6.84 1.87
C ALA A 122 -6.59 -5.46 2.39
N ASP A 123 -6.77 -4.47 1.50
CA ASP A 123 -7.29 -3.13 1.84
C ASP A 123 -8.74 -3.18 2.35
N ARG A 124 -9.60 -4.01 1.76
CA ARG A 124 -10.99 -4.19 2.25
C ARG A 124 -11.08 -4.90 3.61
N SER A 125 -10.09 -5.72 3.94
CA SER A 125 -10.03 -6.44 5.23
C SER A 125 -9.46 -5.57 6.36
N ILE A 126 -8.97 -4.37 6.03
CA ILE A 126 -8.37 -3.42 6.94
C ILE A 126 -9.44 -2.49 7.53
N THR A 127 -9.43 -2.29 8.86
CA THR A 127 -10.36 -1.42 9.58
C THR A 127 -10.18 0.07 9.22
N ILE A 128 -11.26 0.86 9.31
CA ILE A 128 -11.35 2.28 8.92
C ILE A 128 -10.21 3.16 9.50
N SER A 129 -9.72 2.84 10.71
CA SER A 129 -8.62 3.57 11.36
C SER A 129 -7.28 3.42 10.61
N LEU A 130 -7.03 2.27 10.00
CA LEU A 130 -5.84 2.01 9.21
C LEU A 130 -5.96 2.57 7.79
N VAL A 131 -7.17 2.66 7.20
CA VAL A 131 -7.39 3.39 5.93
C VAL A 131 -6.90 4.84 6.05
N ALA A 132 -7.17 5.51 7.17
CA ALA A 132 -6.66 6.86 7.43
C ALA A 132 -5.13 6.91 7.52
N ALA A 133 -4.50 5.93 8.16
CA ALA A 133 -3.04 5.83 8.24
C ALA A 133 -2.38 5.53 6.89
N LEU A 134 -3.02 4.70 6.05
CA LEU A 134 -2.57 4.38 4.70
C LEU A 134 -2.73 5.58 3.75
N LEU A 135 -3.78 6.38 3.87
CA LEU A 135 -3.90 7.63 3.12
C LEU A 135 -2.73 8.57 3.42
N ILE A 136 -2.28 8.63 4.69
CA ILE A 136 -1.06 9.37 5.07
C ILE A 136 0.18 8.75 4.40
N VAL A 137 0.30 7.42 4.32
CA VAL A 137 1.38 6.75 3.57
C VAL A 137 1.41 7.20 2.11
N ILE A 138 0.26 7.12 1.44
CA ILE A 138 0.12 7.44 0.03
C ILE A 138 0.51 8.90 -0.22
N ILE A 139 0.07 9.83 0.64
CA ILE A 139 0.48 11.23 0.58
C ILE A 139 2.00 11.37 0.73
N ILE A 140 2.63 10.65 1.65
CA ILE A 140 4.09 10.67 1.83
C ILE A 140 4.81 10.14 0.57
N ILE A 141 4.32 9.06 -0.05
CA ILE A 141 4.91 8.51 -1.28
C ILE A 141 4.73 9.48 -2.46
N LEU A 142 3.61 10.19 -2.55
CA LEU A 142 3.34 11.14 -3.63
C LEU A 142 4.10 12.47 -3.48
N LEU A 143 4.47 12.85 -2.25
CA LEU A 143 5.20 14.10 -1.97
C LEU A 143 6.73 13.98 -2.08
N VAL A 144 7.25 12.76 -2.17
CA VAL A 144 8.69 12.48 -2.36
C VAL A 144 8.98 12.16 -3.82
#